data_AF-A0A2E8XE98-F1
#
_entry.id   AF-A0A2E8XE98-F1
#
_cell.length_a   1.000
_cell.length_b   1.000
_cell.length_c   1.000
_cell.angle_alpha   90.00
_cell.angle_beta   90.00
_cell.angle_gamma   90.00
#
_symmetry.space_group_name_H-M   'P 1'
#
loop_
_entity.id
_entity.type
_entity.pdbx_description
1 polymer ?
#
loop_
_entity_poly.entity_id
_entity_poly.type
_entity_poly.pdbx_seq_one_letter_code
_entity_poly.pdbx_strand_id
1 'polypeptide(L)' 'MIEIIQFSSLGEFFDMGGYAFNVWSVYALFFLFFFINLYFPLLKRKQIIREQKRRSIVNKETATEISSS' A
#
# COMPACT_ATOMS: atom_id res chain seq x y z
N MET A 1 -16.38 28.49 26.07
CA MET A 1 -16.63 27.03 26.10
C MET A 1 -16.10 26.47 24.80
N ILE A 2 -15.32 25.40 24.83
CA ILE A 2 -15.00 24.65 23.62
C ILE A 2 -16.19 23.72 23.40
N GLU A 3 -16.96 23.91 22.33
CA GLU A 3 -17.97 22.92 21.96
C GLU A 3 -17.25 21.65 21.50
N ILE A 4 -17.39 20.59 22.29
CA ILE A 4 -16.83 19.28 21.98
C ILE A 4 -17.81 18.62 21.01
N ILE A 5 -17.35 18.34 19.79
CA ILE A 5 -18.14 17.59 18.82
C ILE A 5 -18.28 16.15 19.35
N GLN A 6 -19.50 15.79 19.78
CA GLN A 6 -19.83 14.47 20.28
C GLN A 6 -20.76 13.79 19.28
N PHE A 7 -20.40 12.58 18.84
CA PHE A 7 -21.19 11.78 17.92
C PHE A 7 -21.92 10.67 18.66
N SER A 8 -23.21 10.50 18.38
CA SER A 8 -24.04 9.47 19.00
C SER A 8 -24.10 8.20 18.16
N SER A 9 -23.72 8.28 16.87
CA SER A 9 -23.70 7.15 15.95
C SER A 9 -22.57 7.26 14.92
N LEU A 10 -22.23 6.14 14.29
CA LEU A 10 -21.29 6.14 13.16
C LEU A 10 -21.84 6.95 11.98
N GLY A 11 -23.15 6.96 11.76
CA GLY A 11 -23.78 7.75 10.70
C GLY A 11 -23.51 9.25 10.85
N GLU A 12 -23.68 9.79 12.05
CA GLU A 12 -23.34 11.19 12.37
C GLU A 12 -21.85 11.49 12.25
N PHE A 13 -20.99 10.51 12.49
CA PHE A 13 -19.55 10.67 12.26
C PHE A 13 -19.22 10.73 10.77
N PHE A 14 -19.85 9.92 9.92
CA PHE A 14 -19.62 10.03 8.47
C PHE A 14 -20.24 11.32 7.91
N ASP A 15 -21.41 11.70 8.42
CA ASP A 15 -22.17 12.89 8.03
C ASP A 15 -22.15 13.97 9.12
N MET A 16 -20.95 14.52 9.37
CA MET A 16 -20.73 15.62 10.33
C MET A 16 -21.27 16.98 9.82
N GLY A 17 -22.11 16.98 8.79
CA GLY A 17 -22.55 18.18 8.09
C GLY A 17 -21.38 18.96 7.46
N GLY A 18 -21.34 20.27 7.67
CA GLY A 18 -20.40 21.19 7.00
C GLY A 18 -18.91 20.88 7.18
N TYR A 19 -18.52 20.08 8.18
CA TYR A 19 -17.14 19.64 8.39
C TYR A 19 -16.78 18.33 7.69
N ALA A 20 -17.75 17.52 7.30
CA ALA A 20 -17.52 16.19 6.73
C ALA A 20 -16.65 16.26 5.47
N PHE A 21 -16.95 17.19 4.56
CA PHE A 21 -16.23 17.34 3.30
C PHE A 21 -14.73 17.63 3.50
N ASN A 22 -14.39 18.51 4.44
CA ASN A 22 -13.00 18.88 4.74
C ASN A 22 -12.20 17.69 5.27
N VAL A 23 -12.79 16.95 6.22
CA VAL A 23 -12.15 15.81 6.87
C VAL A 23 -11.96 14.66 5.88
N TRP A 24 -13.02 14.28 5.15
CA TRP A 24 -12.96 13.20 4.18
C TRP A 24 -12.05 13.51 3.00
N SER A 25 -11.95 14.76 2.57
CA SER A 25 -11.03 15.15 1.49
C SER A 25 -9.56 14.93 1.87
N VAL A 26 -9.18 15.23 3.11
CA VAL A 26 -7.81 14.97 3.60
C VAL A 26 -7.54 13.47 3.68
N TYR A 27 -8.49 12.67 4.17
CA TYR A 27 -8.36 11.22 4.18
C TYR A 27 -8.24 10.64 2.77
N ALA A 28 -9.06 11.10 1.82
CA ALA A 28 -8.99 10.67 0.43
C ALA A 28 -7.63 10.99 -0.20
N LEU A 29 -7.11 12.18 0.06
CA LEU A 29 -5.79 12.59 -0.41
C LEU A 29 -4.67 11.76 0.23
N PHE A 30 -4.76 11.50 1.54
CA PHE A 30 -3.84 10.62 2.24
C PHE A 30 -3.84 9.21 1.63
N PHE A 31 -5.01 8.62 1.40
CA PHE A 31 -5.12 7.32 0.75
C PHE A 31 -4.52 7.34 -0.64
N LEU A 32 -4.76 8.38 -1.44
CA LEU A 32 -4.17 8.53 -2.76
C LEU A 32 -2.64 8.49 -2.70
N PHE A 33 -2.04 9.30 -1.82
CA PHE A 33 -0.59 9.30 -1.63
C PHE A 33 -0.07 7.97 -1.10
N PHE A 34 -0.76 7.36 -0.14
CA PHE A 34 -0.42 6.05 0.42
C PHE A 34 -0.43 4.96 -0.65
N PHE A 35 -1.45 4.91 -1.48
CA PHE A 35 -1.54 3.91 -2.54
C PHE A 35 -0.41 4.08 -3.56
N ILE A 36 -0.21 5.31 -4.05
CA ILE A 36 0.82 5.64 -5.05
C ILE A 36 2.22 5.32 -4.51
N ASN A 37 2.54 5.78 -3.30
CA ASN A 37 3.91 5.78 -2.80
C ASN A 37 4.29 4.56 -1.97
N LEU A 38 3.33 3.89 -1.35
CA LEU A 38 3.62 2.78 -0.46
C LEU A 38 3.03 1.47 -0.97
N TYR A 39 1.75 1.44 -1.33
CA TYR A 39 1.09 0.20 -1.72
C TYR A 39 1.61 -0.36 -3.06
N PHE A 40 1.62 0.43 -4.13
CA PHE A 40 2.10 -0.02 -5.44
C PHE A 40 3.55 -0.55 -5.45
N PRO A 41 4.54 0.14 -4.85
CA PRO A 41 5.92 -0.38 -4.83
C PRO A 41 6.04 -1.68 -4.03
N LEU A 42 5.25 -1.87 -2.97
CA LEU A 42 5.21 -3.14 -2.24
C LEU A 42 4.73 -4.30 -3.13
N LEU A 43 3.72 -4.06 -3.97
CA LEU A 43 3.23 -5.07 -4.92
C LEU A 43 4.28 -5.37 -6.01
N LYS A 44 4.89 -4.32 -6.59
CA LYS A 44 5.94 -4.48 -7.61
C LYS A 44 7.18 -5.19 -7.08
N ARG A 45 7.58 -4.92 -5.84
CA ARG A 45 8.73 -5.58 -5.19
C ARG A 45 8.54 -7.10 -5.11
N LYS A 46 7.33 -7.57 -4.83
CA LYS A 46 7.03 -9.02 -4.82
C LYS A 46 7.23 -9.67 -6.19
N GLN A 47 6.86 -8.98 -7.26
CA GLN A 47 7.04 -9.47 -8.63
C GLN A 47 8.52 -9.55 -9.01
N ILE A 48 9.30 -8.51 -8.70
CA ILE A 48 10.73 -8.46 -8.99
C ILE A 48 11.47 -9.56 -8.24
N ILE A 49 11.24 -9.73 -6.94
CA ILE A 49 11.91 -10.77 -6.13
C ILE A 49 11.58 -12.17 -6.66
N ARG A 50 10.34 -12.43 -7.07
CA ARG A 50 9.94 -13.71 -7.64
C ARG A 50 10.69 -14.03 -8.94
N GLU A 51 10.84 -13.03 -9.81
CA GLU A 51 11.56 -13.20 -11.08
C GLU A 51 13.07 -13.40 -10.86
N GLN A 52 13.67 -12.67 -9.92
CA GLN A 52 15.08 -12.86 -9.55
C GLN A 52 15.35 -14.25 -8.95
N LYS A 53 14.44 -14.75 -8.09
CA LYS A 53 14.56 -16.10 -7.52
C LYS A 53 14.57 -17.17 -8.61
N ARG A 54 13.66 -17.08 -9.60
CA ARG A 54 13.61 -18.02 -10.73
C ARG A 54 14.93 -18.05 -11.50
N ARG A 55 15.50 -16.88 -11.80
CA ARG A 55 16.77 -16.75 -12.54
C ARG A 55 17.95 -17.29 -11.76
N SER A 56 17.99 -17.06 -10.44
CA SER A 56 19.07 -17.56 -9.58
C SER A 56 19.14 -19.10 -9.51
N ILE A 57 17.99 -19.78 -9.65
CA ILE A 57 17.93 -21.24 -9.65
C ILE A 57 18.48 -21.78 -10.97
N VAL A 58 18.03 -21.25 -12.11
CA VAL A 58 18.51 -21.65 -13.44
C VAL A 58 20.02 -21.43 -13.59
N ASN A 59 20.53 -20.27 -13.15
CA ASN A 59 21.97 -19.97 -13.24
C ASN A 59 22.83 -20.90 -12.38
N LYS A 60 22.30 -21.45 -11.28
CA LYS A 60 23.01 -22.43 -10.45
C LYS A 60 23.16 -23.78 -11.17
N GLU A 61 22.15 -24.19 -11.92
CA GLU A 61 22.17 -25.45 -12.67
C GLU A 61 23.21 -25.38 -13.80
N THR A 62 23.21 -24.30 -14.58
CA THR A 62 24.17 -24.11 -15.67
C THR A 62 25.61 -23.97 -15.17
N ALA A 63 25.83 -23.33 -14.02
CA ALA A 63 27.18 -23.21 -13.43
C ALA A 63 27.72 -24.56 -12.90
N THR A 64 26.84 -25.46 -12.46
CA THR A 64 27.23 -26.79 -11.97
C THR A 64 27.58 -27.72 -13.12
N GLU A 65 26.84 -27.65 -14.22
CA GLU A 65 27.05 -28.48 -15.41
C GLU A 65 28.36 -28.13 -16.15
N ILE A 66 28.71 -26.84 -16.23
CA ILE A 66 29.98 -26.35 -16.81
C ILE A 66 31.19 -26.75 -15.94
N SER A 67 31.04 -26.85 -14.63
CA SER A 67 32.14 -27.24 -13.72
C SER A 67 32.39 -28.75 -13.66
N SER A 68 31.45 -29.56 -14.17
CA SER A 68 31.53 -31.03 -14.17
C SER A 68 31.94 -31.65 -15.51
N SER A 69 32.11 -30.82 -16.56
CA SER A 69 32.69 -31.21 -17.86
C SER A 69 34.14 -30.77 -17.96
#